data_AF-A0A843YMT5-F1
#
_entry.id   AF-A0A843YMT5-F1
#
_cell.length_a   1.000
_cell.length_b   1.000
_cell.length_c   1.000
_cell.angle_alpha   90.00
_cell.angle_beta   90.00
_cell.angle_gamma   90.00
#
_symmetry.space_group_name_H-M   'P 1'
#
loop_
_entity.id
_entity.type
_entity.pdbx_description
1 polymer ?
#
loop_
_entity_poly.entity_id
_entity_poly.type
_entity_poly.pdbx_seq_one_letter_code
_entity_poly.pdbx_strand_id
1 'polypeptide(L)'
;MKRFLILVLSFLLAACASTQAPPRADNLFNDQFFTPPSQRIDVADVFAVSSAMKNYLNSPDIARQIHTEGPQSGLFNALYIKSQLKLEYESTMTRNAAQTFDTRYGNCLSLVIMTAAFARELGLTVHFQQVIMDASWTRNGDIYFASDHVNVSLAKKHNSIIETPYDQSRLMTIDFLPPEDITGQRLLDIDEATVIAMYMNNRAAETLAAGQVNDAYWWVREAIRQDPHFLSSYNTLGVIYRRHGNLAQAEQAFRQVLALEPNNTVIIYNLVAVLHDQGRVAESEALATKLAQLEPEAPFHYFNLGMDAMRAGNYKLAKALFIKELSRDPYYHEFQFWLGIACLHLGETDEATKHLSIALKNSTTRHDHDLYAAKLDLLKARQIH
;
A
#
# COMPACT_ATOMS: atom_id res chain seq x y z
N MET A 1 58.60 -11.94 -38.26
CA MET A 1 58.15 -11.31 -37.00
C MET A 1 56.62 -11.29 -37.01
N LYS A 2 55.90 -12.44 -37.04
CA LYS A 2 55.39 -13.24 -35.91
C LYS A 2 55.10 -12.47 -34.61
N ARG A 3 53.80 -12.50 -34.25
CA ARG A 3 53.18 -12.43 -32.91
C ARG A 3 53.08 -11.03 -32.28
N PHE A 4 51.87 -10.46 -32.30
CA PHE A 4 51.20 -9.81 -31.14
C PHE A 4 49.87 -9.18 -31.60
N LEU A 5 48.83 -9.99 -31.83
CA LEU A 5 47.47 -9.44 -31.98
C LEU A 5 46.37 -10.48 -31.71
N ILE A 6 46.51 -11.30 -30.66
CA ILE A 6 45.42 -12.14 -30.16
C ILE A 6 45.62 -12.29 -28.65
N LEU A 7 45.14 -11.32 -27.84
CA LEU A 7 44.99 -11.49 -26.37
C LEU A 7 44.39 -10.24 -25.69
N VAL A 8 43.23 -9.72 -26.12
CA VAL A 8 42.48 -8.74 -25.29
C VAL A 8 40.95 -8.94 -25.32
N LEU A 9 40.41 -9.90 -26.07
CA LEU A 9 38.94 -9.98 -26.27
C LEU A 9 38.29 -11.20 -25.59
N SER A 10 38.58 -11.47 -24.31
CA SER A 10 37.94 -12.61 -23.60
C SER A 10 37.65 -12.40 -22.11
N PHE A 11 37.70 -11.18 -21.57
CA PHE A 11 37.48 -10.95 -20.12
C PHE A 11 36.26 -10.08 -19.76
N LEU A 12 35.30 -9.88 -20.66
CA LEU A 12 34.14 -9.01 -20.41
C LEU A 12 32.76 -9.70 -20.42
N LEU A 13 32.70 -11.04 -20.29
CA LEU A 13 31.43 -11.77 -20.19
C LEU A 13 31.40 -12.66 -18.95
N ALA A 14 31.39 -12.03 -17.77
CA ALA A 14 30.96 -12.64 -16.53
C ALA A 14 30.45 -11.59 -15.55
N ALA A 15 29.54 -10.71 -16.00
CA ALA A 15 28.63 -10.03 -15.09
C ALA A 15 27.38 -10.92 -14.96
N CYS A 16 27.52 -12.06 -14.28
CA CYS A 16 26.37 -12.71 -13.71
C CYS A 16 25.83 -11.76 -12.66
N ALA A 17 24.67 -11.14 -12.92
CA ALA A 17 23.87 -10.54 -11.88
C ALA A 17 23.58 -11.64 -10.85
N SER A 18 24.33 -11.68 -9.75
CA SER A 18 23.97 -12.54 -8.63
C SER A 18 22.72 -11.91 -8.03
N THR A 19 21.56 -12.46 -8.35
CA THR A 19 20.39 -12.27 -7.50
C THR A 19 20.79 -12.74 -6.11
N GLN A 20 20.81 -11.81 -5.14
CA GLN A 20 21.08 -12.17 -3.74
C GLN A 20 20.12 -13.28 -3.36
N ALA A 21 20.64 -14.34 -2.74
CA ALA A 21 19.81 -15.45 -2.28
C ALA A 21 18.72 -14.90 -1.34
N PRO A 22 17.48 -15.41 -1.42
CA PRO A 22 16.39 -14.95 -0.56
C PRO A 22 16.82 -15.00 0.91
N PRO A 23 16.34 -14.07 1.75
CA PRO A 23 16.53 -14.17 3.20
C PRO A 23 16.04 -15.54 3.66
N ARG A 24 16.84 -16.23 4.49
CA ARG A 24 16.39 -17.51 5.09
C ARG A 24 15.30 -17.22 6.12
N ALA A 25 14.05 -17.22 5.67
CA ALA A 25 12.87 -16.92 6.48
C ALA A 25 12.63 -17.92 7.62
N ASP A 26 13.08 -19.17 7.47
CA ASP A 26 12.77 -20.26 8.40
C ASP A 26 13.26 -20.00 9.85
N ASN A 27 14.31 -19.18 10.02
CA ASN A 27 14.86 -18.85 11.34
C ASN A 27 14.24 -17.60 11.97
N LEU A 28 13.24 -16.99 11.33
CA LEU A 28 12.57 -15.78 11.81
C LEU A 28 11.24 -16.07 12.50
N PHE A 29 10.67 -17.25 12.31
CA PHE A 29 9.38 -17.62 12.89
C PHE A 29 9.54 -18.22 14.29
N ASN A 30 8.76 -17.71 15.24
CA ASN A 30 8.70 -18.19 16.61
C ASN A 30 7.24 -18.46 16.98
N ASP A 31 6.64 -19.45 16.31
CA ASP A 31 5.23 -19.81 16.43
C ASP A 31 4.78 -20.00 17.89
N GLN A 32 5.68 -20.51 18.75
CA GLN A 32 5.46 -20.73 20.18
C GLN A 32 5.18 -19.47 21.00
N PHE A 33 5.49 -18.27 20.50
CA PHE A 33 5.17 -17.01 21.20
C PHE A 33 3.72 -16.58 21.01
N PHE A 34 3.02 -17.14 20.02
CA PHE A 34 1.71 -16.67 19.61
C PHE A 34 0.66 -17.75 19.77
N THR A 35 -0.53 -17.37 20.23
CA THR A 35 -1.67 -18.30 20.25
C THR A 35 -2.10 -18.64 18.82
N PRO A 36 -2.65 -19.84 18.55
CA PRO A 36 -3.18 -20.18 17.23
C PRO A 36 -4.14 -19.12 16.67
N PRO A 37 -4.22 -18.97 15.33
CA PRO A 37 -4.99 -17.89 14.72
C PRO A 37 -6.48 -18.04 15.03
N SER A 38 -7.14 -16.91 15.28
CA SER A 38 -8.57 -16.85 15.61
C SER A 38 -9.47 -17.24 14.42
N GLN A 39 -8.94 -17.15 13.21
CA GLN A 39 -9.59 -17.48 11.95
C GLN A 39 -8.67 -18.31 11.06
N ARG A 40 -9.27 -19.07 10.15
CA ARG A 40 -8.52 -19.77 9.10
C ARG A 40 -7.82 -18.76 8.20
N ILE A 41 -6.54 -19.00 7.95
CA ILE A 41 -5.74 -18.28 6.96
C ILE A 41 -5.44 -19.28 5.86
N ASP A 42 -6.00 -19.03 4.67
CA ASP A 42 -5.78 -19.88 3.50
C ASP A 42 -5.56 -19.02 2.27
N VAL A 43 -4.48 -19.31 1.57
CA VAL A 43 -4.08 -18.62 0.33
C VAL A 43 -5.08 -18.89 -0.79
N ALA A 44 -5.71 -20.07 -0.80
CA ALA A 44 -6.71 -20.41 -1.80
C ALA A 44 -7.94 -19.48 -1.73
N ASP A 45 -8.22 -18.90 -0.56
CA ASP A 45 -9.38 -18.03 -0.37
C ASP A 45 -9.17 -16.63 -0.97
N VAL A 46 -7.93 -16.21 -1.26
CA VAL A 46 -7.62 -14.85 -1.74
C VAL A 46 -8.33 -14.56 -3.06
N PHE A 47 -8.17 -15.44 -4.05
CA PHE A 47 -8.78 -15.29 -5.38
C PHE A 47 -9.99 -16.22 -5.60
N ALA A 48 -10.50 -16.86 -4.54
CA ALA A 48 -11.63 -17.79 -4.67
C ALA A 48 -12.88 -17.08 -5.19
N VAL A 49 -13.47 -17.65 -6.25
CA VAL A 49 -14.70 -17.15 -6.86
C VAL A 49 -15.91 -17.79 -6.17
N SER A 50 -16.76 -16.99 -5.53
CA SER A 50 -17.97 -17.49 -4.87
C SER A 50 -19.06 -17.88 -5.86
N SER A 51 -20.04 -18.70 -5.44
CA SER A 51 -21.21 -19.01 -6.28
C SER A 51 -21.98 -17.76 -6.68
N ALA A 52 -22.04 -16.74 -5.82
CA ALA A 52 -22.69 -15.47 -6.12
C ALA A 52 -21.96 -14.71 -7.25
N MET A 53 -20.63 -14.69 -7.22
CA MET A 53 -19.81 -14.12 -8.30
C MET A 53 -20.04 -14.85 -9.63
N LYS A 54 -20.09 -16.19 -9.62
CA LYS A 54 -20.38 -16.97 -10.83
C LYS A 54 -21.79 -16.67 -11.37
N ASN A 55 -22.77 -16.60 -10.49
CA ASN A 55 -24.14 -16.25 -10.88
C ASN A 55 -24.24 -14.84 -11.45
N TYR A 56 -23.46 -13.90 -10.93
CA TYR A 56 -23.37 -12.54 -11.46
C TYR A 56 -22.85 -12.52 -12.90
N LEU A 57 -21.72 -13.20 -13.18
CA LEU A 57 -21.19 -13.31 -14.55
C LEU A 57 -22.17 -13.99 -15.52
N ASN A 58 -22.92 -14.98 -15.04
CA ASN A 58 -23.90 -15.73 -15.83
C ASN A 58 -25.28 -15.05 -15.93
N SER A 59 -25.46 -13.90 -15.28
CA SER A 59 -26.73 -13.17 -15.39
C SER A 59 -26.95 -12.70 -16.83
N PRO A 60 -28.20 -12.68 -17.34
CA PRO A 60 -28.46 -12.41 -18.76
C PRO A 60 -27.89 -11.07 -19.25
N ASP A 61 -27.91 -10.04 -18.41
CA ASP A 61 -27.41 -8.71 -18.75
C ASP A 61 -25.88 -8.69 -18.85
N ILE A 62 -25.19 -9.27 -17.86
CA ILE A 62 -23.73 -9.32 -17.83
C ILE A 62 -23.19 -10.25 -18.92
N ALA A 63 -23.79 -11.43 -19.09
CA ALA A 63 -23.42 -12.37 -20.12
C ALA A 63 -23.59 -11.77 -21.53
N ARG A 64 -24.69 -11.04 -21.76
CA ARG A 64 -24.90 -10.31 -23.02
C ARG A 64 -23.84 -9.23 -23.22
N GLN A 65 -23.55 -8.42 -22.20
CA GLN A 65 -22.56 -7.36 -22.26
C GLN A 65 -21.15 -7.90 -22.58
N ILE A 66 -20.74 -8.96 -21.89
CA ILE A 66 -19.47 -9.67 -22.13
C ILE A 66 -19.41 -10.21 -23.56
N HIS A 67 -20.53 -10.78 -24.05
CA HIS A 67 -20.61 -11.27 -25.42
C HIS A 67 -20.51 -10.14 -26.46
N THR A 68 -21.14 -8.98 -26.22
CA THR A 68 -21.17 -7.86 -27.19
C THR A 68 -19.88 -7.04 -27.20
N GLU A 69 -19.29 -6.78 -26.04
CA GLU A 69 -18.15 -5.88 -25.88
C GLU A 69 -16.80 -6.63 -25.81
N GLY A 70 -16.88 -7.95 -25.69
CA GLY A 70 -15.73 -8.82 -25.42
C GLY A 70 -15.43 -8.91 -23.92
N PRO A 71 -14.67 -9.94 -23.50
CA PRO A 71 -14.50 -10.30 -22.10
C PRO A 71 -13.79 -9.23 -21.25
N GLN A 72 -12.86 -8.45 -21.80
CA GLN A 72 -12.16 -7.42 -21.03
C GLN A 72 -13.03 -6.17 -20.82
N SER A 73 -13.48 -5.54 -21.91
CA SER A 73 -14.31 -4.34 -21.84
C SER A 73 -15.64 -4.61 -21.15
N GLY A 74 -16.26 -5.75 -21.45
CA GLY A 74 -17.50 -6.17 -20.81
C GLY A 74 -17.35 -6.37 -19.30
N LEU A 75 -16.26 -6.98 -18.85
CA LEU A 75 -15.96 -7.13 -17.41
C LEU A 75 -15.70 -5.78 -16.75
N PHE A 76 -14.86 -4.92 -17.35
CA PHE A 76 -14.59 -3.59 -16.80
C PHE A 76 -15.87 -2.77 -16.65
N ASN A 77 -16.70 -2.74 -17.69
CA ASN A 77 -17.97 -2.02 -17.67
C ASN A 77 -18.93 -2.60 -16.62
N ALA A 78 -18.95 -3.92 -16.44
CA ALA A 78 -19.80 -4.58 -15.46
C ALA A 78 -19.45 -4.20 -14.01
N LEU A 79 -18.15 -4.17 -13.71
CA LEU A 79 -17.66 -3.90 -12.36
C LEU A 79 -17.67 -2.40 -12.03
N TYR A 80 -17.32 -1.53 -12.98
CA TYR A 80 -16.93 -0.14 -12.67
C TYR A 80 -17.87 0.94 -13.21
N ILE A 81 -18.77 0.62 -14.16
CA ILE A 81 -19.78 1.59 -14.60
C ILE A 81 -20.97 1.56 -13.63
N LYS A 82 -21.35 2.75 -13.13
CA LYS A 82 -22.25 3.04 -11.99
C LYS A 82 -23.61 2.34 -11.94
N SER A 83 -24.05 1.63 -12.98
CA SER A 83 -25.40 1.05 -13.06
C SER A 83 -25.51 -0.40 -12.57
N GLN A 84 -24.41 -1.13 -12.32
CA GLN A 84 -24.49 -2.59 -12.13
C GLN A 84 -24.00 -3.09 -10.75
N LEU A 85 -22.70 -3.04 -10.44
CA LEU A 85 -22.20 -3.59 -9.15
C LEU A 85 -22.13 -2.55 -8.00
N LYS A 86 -21.96 -1.26 -8.31
CA LYS A 86 -21.84 -0.14 -7.35
C LYS A 86 -20.76 -0.35 -6.28
N LEU A 87 -19.52 -0.54 -6.74
CA LEU A 87 -18.37 -0.64 -5.84
C LEU A 87 -18.04 0.72 -5.22
N GLU A 88 -17.73 0.71 -3.92
CA GLU A 88 -17.31 1.86 -3.14
C GLU A 88 -15.89 1.64 -2.61
N TYR A 89 -15.06 2.68 -2.68
CA TYR A 89 -13.68 2.63 -2.20
C TYR A 89 -13.65 2.80 -0.68
N GLU A 90 -13.03 1.84 0.02
CA GLU A 90 -12.79 1.89 1.46
C GLU A 90 -11.36 1.47 1.75
N SER A 91 -10.56 2.37 2.35
CA SER A 91 -9.12 2.16 2.54
C SER A 91 -8.75 1.20 3.68
N THR A 92 -9.65 0.99 4.63
CA THR A 92 -9.35 0.47 5.98
C THR A 92 -9.15 -1.04 6.05
N MET A 93 -9.72 -1.79 5.12
CA MET A 93 -9.74 -3.26 5.18
C MET A 93 -9.50 -3.86 3.80
N THR A 94 -8.42 -4.63 3.68
CA THR A 94 -8.14 -5.48 2.54
C THR A 94 -8.99 -6.75 2.64
N ARG A 95 -9.78 -7.00 1.59
CA ARG A 95 -10.73 -8.11 1.46
C ARG A 95 -10.32 -9.04 0.32
N ASN A 96 -10.68 -10.32 0.45
CA ASN A 96 -10.50 -11.27 -0.65
C ASN A 96 -11.55 -11.02 -1.76
N ALA A 97 -11.46 -11.78 -2.86
CA ALA A 97 -12.34 -11.59 -4.01
C ALA A 97 -13.83 -11.69 -3.64
N ALA A 98 -14.23 -12.75 -2.93
CA ALA A 98 -15.62 -12.99 -2.55
C ALA A 98 -16.15 -11.92 -1.57
N GLN A 99 -15.37 -11.58 -0.55
CA GLN A 99 -15.73 -10.56 0.44
C GLN A 99 -15.90 -9.17 -0.20
N THR A 100 -15.02 -8.81 -1.13
CA THR A 100 -15.10 -7.53 -1.86
C THR A 100 -16.38 -7.48 -2.68
N PHE A 101 -16.73 -8.58 -3.36
CA PHE A 101 -17.96 -8.67 -4.14
C PHE A 101 -19.22 -8.57 -3.26
N ASP A 102 -19.27 -9.33 -2.16
CA ASP A 102 -20.44 -9.40 -1.29
C ASP A 102 -20.71 -8.06 -0.58
N THR A 103 -19.64 -7.41 -0.11
CA THR A 103 -19.75 -6.13 0.60
C THR A 103 -19.84 -4.93 -0.34
N ARG A 104 -19.32 -5.06 -1.57
CA ARG A 104 -19.12 -3.97 -2.54
C ARG A 104 -18.15 -2.89 -2.07
N TYR A 105 -17.37 -3.18 -1.04
CA TYR A 105 -16.34 -2.29 -0.48
C TYR A 105 -14.97 -2.92 -0.65
N GLY A 106 -13.99 -2.11 -1.04
CA GLY A 106 -12.59 -2.56 -1.09
C GLY A 106 -11.60 -1.43 -1.33
N ASN A 107 -10.39 -1.61 -0.82
CA ASN A 107 -9.23 -0.80 -1.21
C ASN A 107 -8.65 -1.28 -2.55
N CYS A 108 -7.62 -0.60 -3.06
CA CYS A 108 -7.02 -0.89 -4.37
C CYS A 108 -6.69 -2.38 -4.54
N LEU A 109 -6.01 -2.99 -3.56
CA LEU A 109 -5.63 -4.40 -3.61
C LEU A 109 -6.84 -5.35 -3.62
N SER A 110 -7.89 -5.03 -2.88
CA SER A 110 -9.14 -5.80 -2.86
C SER A 110 -9.82 -5.80 -4.23
N LEU A 111 -9.85 -4.64 -4.89
CA LEU A 111 -10.40 -4.49 -6.24
C LEU A 111 -9.56 -5.22 -7.29
N VAL A 112 -8.22 -5.15 -7.19
CA VAL A 112 -7.29 -5.95 -8.01
C VAL A 112 -7.58 -7.44 -7.87
N ILE A 113 -7.68 -7.94 -6.64
CA ILE A 113 -7.92 -9.35 -6.34
C ILE A 113 -9.26 -9.83 -6.90
N MET A 114 -10.33 -9.08 -6.65
CA MET A 114 -11.66 -9.40 -7.16
C MET A 114 -11.71 -9.37 -8.69
N THR A 115 -11.09 -8.36 -9.31
CA THR A 115 -11.03 -8.24 -10.77
C THR A 115 -10.28 -9.39 -11.40
N ALA A 116 -9.13 -9.77 -10.83
CA ALA A 116 -8.35 -10.91 -11.27
C ALA A 116 -9.15 -12.22 -11.16
N ALA A 117 -9.88 -12.41 -10.06
CA ALA A 117 -10.73 -13.58 -9.87
C ALA A 117 -11.83 -13.69 -10.94
N PHE A 118 -12.54 -12.59 -11.24
CA PHE A 118 -13.51 -12.55 -12.33
C PHE A 118 -12.87 -12.77 -13.70
N ALA A 119 -11.73 -12.14 -13.97
CA ALA A 119 -11.03 -12.27 -15.24
C ALA A 119 -10.64 -13.74 -15.51
N ARG A 120 -10.13 -14.45 -14.48
CA ARG A 120 -9.82 -15.87 -14.57
C ARG A 120 -11.04 -16.74 -14.83
N GLU A 121 -12.17 -16.46 -14.17
CA GLU A 121 -13.43 -17.18 -14.41
C GLU A 121 -13.92 -17.00 -15.86
N LEU A 122 -13.62 -15.85 -16.49
CA LEU A 122 -13.87 -15.58 -17.90
C LEU A 122 -12.79 -16.13 -18.86
N GLY A 123 -11.78 -16.83 -18.33
CA GLY A 123 -10.69 -17.40 -19.12
C GLY A 123 -9.67 -16.38 -19.63
N LEU A 124 -9.60 -15.19 -19.05
CA LEU A 124 -8.58 -14.19 -19.35
C LEU A 124 -7.27 -14.48 -18.63
N THR A 125 -6.16 -14.07 -19.25
CA THR A 125 -4.85 -14.07 -18.59
C THR A 125 -4.69 -12.78 -17.79
N VAL A 126 -4.23 -12.89 -16.55
CA VAL A 126 -4.04 -11.77 -15.63
C VAL A 126 -2.55 -11.51 -15.43
N HIS A 127 -2.17 -10.25 -15.52
CA HIS A 127 -0.83 -9.76 -15.20
C HIS A 127 -0.95 -8.70 -14.08
N PHE A 128 -0.07 -8.76 -13.10
CA PHE A 128 -0.04 -7.80 -12.00
C PHE A 128 1.14 -6.87 -12.14
N GLN A 129 0.93 -5.60 -11.81
CA GLN A 129 1.96 -4.57 -11.91
C GLN A 129 1.96 -3.72 -10.65
N GLN A 130 3.11 -3.55 -10.02
CA GLN A 130 3.28 -2.57 -8.95
C GLN A 130 3.66 -1.22 -9.56
N VAL A 131 3.04 -0.16 -9.03
CA VAL A 131 3.37 1.21 -9.37
C VAL A 131 4.43 1.71 -8.39
N ILE A 132 5.63 2.04 -8.89
CA ILE A 132 6.65 2.66 -8.05
C ILE A 132 6.31 4.15 -7.94
N MET A 133 5.89 4.57 -6.75
CA MET A 133 5.71 5.97 -6.39
C MET A 133 6.41 6.26 -5.07
N ASP A 134 6.62 7.54 -4.78
CA ASP A 134 7.05 7.95 -3.45
C ASP A 134 5.98 7.51 -2.45
N ALA A 135 6.38 6.79 -1.39
CA ALA A 135 5.45 6.20 -0.44
C ALA A 135 4.54 7.28 0.16
N SER A 136 3.22 7.14 -0.02
CA SER A 136 2.26 7.94 0.72
C SER A 136 2.12 7.36 2.13
N TRP A 137 2.22 8.22 3.14
CA TRP A 137 2.26 7.81 4.53
C TRP A 137 0.94 8.14 5.21
N THR A 138 0.33 7.14 5.84
CA THR A 138 -0.80 7.34 6.76
C THR A 138 -0.39 6.98 8.18
N ARG A 139 -1.14 7.46 9.18
CA ARG A 139 -0.89 7.14 10.59
C ARG A 139 -2.18 6.72 11.31
N ASN A 140 -2.08 5.69 12.14
CA ASN A 140 -3.11 5.31 13.09
C ASN A 140 -2.47 5.14 14.48
N GLY A 141 -2.76 6.07 15.38
CA GLY A 141 -2.09 6.14 16.68
C GLY A 141 -0.59 6.38 16.51
N ASP A 142 0.22 5.44 17.01
CA ASP A 142 1.68 5.44 16.93
C ASP A 142 2.22 4.52 15.81
N ILE A 143 1.35 3.98 14.96
CA ILE A 143 1.71 3.17 13.79
C ILE A 143 1.63 4.03 12.53
N TYR A 144 2.70 4.02 11.74
CA TYR A 144 2.76 4.61 10.40
C TYR A 144 2.63 3.51 9.35
N PHE A 145 1.79 3.72 8.35
CA PHE A 145 1.61 2.84 7.21
C PHE A 145 2.14 3.53 5.96
N ALA A 146 3.03 2.86 5.24
CA ALA A 146 3.35 3.22 3.86
C ALA A 146 2.31 2.53 2.95
N SER A 147 1.74 3.29 2.02
CA SER A 147 0.83 2.75 0.99
C SER A 147 1.62 2.52 -0.31
N ASP A 148 1.71 1.25 -0.72
CA ASP A 148 2.15 0.84 -2.05
C ASP A 148 0.91 0.57 -2.93
N HIS A 149 0.97 0.95 -4.21
CA HIS A 149 -0.15 0.76 -5.15
C HIS A 149 0.12 -0.38 -6.14
N VAL A 150 -0.91 -1.18 -6.39
CA VAL A 150 -0.89 -2.31 -7.34
C VAL A 150 -1.98 -2.11 -8.37
N ASN A 151 -1.61 -2.31 -9.63
CA ASN A 151 -2.48 -2.31 -10.80
C ASN A 151 -2.64 -3.72 -11.38
N VAL A 152 -3.74 -3.93 -12.11
CA VAL A 152 -4.03 -5.20 -12.79
C VAL A 152 -4.18 -4.98 -14.30
N SER A 153 -3.54 -5.82 -15.08
CA SER A 153 -3.56 -5.79 -16.55
C SER A 153 -4.15 -7.09 -17.10
N LEU A 154 -5.15 -6.98 -17.98
CA LEU A 154 -5.90 -8.11 -18.54
C LEU A 154 -5.52 -8.39 -20.00
N ALA A 155 -5.15 -9.63 -20.31
CA ALA A 155 -4.80 -10.11 -21.66
C ALA A 155 -5.79 -11.17 -22.20
N LYS A 156 -6.00 -11.21 -23.53
CA LYS A 156 -6.78 -12.28 -24.19
C LYS A 156 -5.98 -13.59 -24.24
N LYS A 157 -6.65 -14.73 -24.05
CA LYS A 157 -6.05 -16.06 -24.17
C LYS A 157 -5.59 -16.34 -25.62
N HIS A 158 -4.38 -16.88 -25.80
CA HIS A 158 -3.79 -17.17 -27.11
C HIS A 158 -3.86 -18.67 -27.44
N ASN A 159 -4.24 -19.01 -28.68
CA ASN A 159 -4.15 -20.35 -29.26
C ASN A 159 -3.14 -20.35 -30.43
N SER A 160 -1.89 -19.99 -30.19
CA SER A 160 -0.84 -20.23 -31.19
C SER A 160 0.48 -20.64 -30.55
N ILE A 161 1.22 -21.47 -31.29
CA ILE A 161 2.40 -22.25 -30.87
C ILE A 161 3.68 -21.38 -30.82
N ILE A 162 3.57 -20.06 -31.04
CA ILE A 162 4.70 -19.14 -31.08
C ILE A 162 4.45 -18.00 -30.08
N GLU A 163 5.03 -18.11 -28.89
CA GLU A 163 5.11 -17.03 -27.90
C GLU A 163 6.15 -16.00 -28.35
N THR A 164 5.70 -14.86 -28.87
CA THR A 164 6.55 -13.67 -28.96
C THR A 164 6.43 -12.87 -27.66
N PRO A 165 7.54 -12.38 -27.07
CA PRO A 165 7.47 -11.56 -25.87
C PRO A 165 6.81 -10.22 -26.22
N TYR A 166 5.74 -9.90 -25.51
CA TYR A 166 5.22 -8.54 -25.31
C TYR A 166 4.57 -7.84 -26.53
N ASP A 167 3.25 -8.04 -26.68
CA ASP A 167 2.37 -7.14 -27.45
C ASP A 167 1.57 -6.24 -26.46
N GLN A 168 2.20 -5.15 -25.99
CA GLN A 168 1.58 -4.16 -25.10
C GLN A 168 0.30 -3.52 -25.68
N SER A 169 0.09 -3.59 -27.00
CA SER A 169 -1.08 -2.99 -27.66
C SER A 169 -2.40 -3.71 -27.36
N ARG A 170 -2.38 -4.82 -26.60
CA ARG A 170 -3.53 -5.68 -26.30
C ARG A 170 -3.87 -5.85 -24.83
N LEU A 171 -3.12 -5.19 -23.93
CA LEU A 171 -3.36 -5.22 -22.49
C LEU A 171 -4.37 -4.14 -22.12
N MET A 172 -5.43 -4.52 -21.40
CA MET A 172 -6.29 -3.57 -20.71
C MET A 172 -5.82 -3.44 -19.27
N THR A 173 -5.09 -2.38 -18.96
CA THR A 173 -4.75 -2.02 -17.58
C THR A 173 -5.96 -1.37 -16.94
N ILE A 174 -6.43 -1.96 -15.84
CA ILE A 174 -7.45 -1.39 -14.99
C ILE A 174 -6.72 -0.73 -13.84
N ASP A 175 -6.73 0.61 -13.86
CA ASP A 175 -6.17 1.43 -12.81
C ASP A 175 -7.26 1.83 -11.83
N PHE A 176 -6.93 1.79 -10.55
CA PHE A 176 -7.83 2.13 -9.45
C PHE A 176 -7.46 3.45 -8.77
N LEU A 177 -6.46 4.17 -9.30
CA LEU A 177 -6.07 5.51 -8.87
C LEU A 177 -6.85 6.61 -9.61
N PRO A 178 -7.00 7.80 -8.98
CA PRO A 178 -7.40 9.00 -9.69
C PRO A 178 -6.43 9.30 -10.85
N PRO A 179 -6.90 9.79 -12.01
CA PRO A 179 -6.05 10.07 -13.18
C PRO A 179 -4.88 11.03 -12.93
N GLU A 180 -4.95 11.81 -11.84
CA GLU A 180 -4.01 12.86 -11.48
C GLU A 180 -2.65 12.31 -10.99
N ASP A 181 -2.59 11.04 -10.58
CA ASP A 181 -1.41 10.44 -9.96
C ASP A 181 -0.52 9.64 -10.92
N ILE A 182 -0.95 9.37 -12.16
CA ILE A 182 -0.38 8.25 -12.96
C ILE A 182 0.66 8.70 -14.00
N THR A 183 0.74 9.98 -14.36
CA THR A 183 1.61 10.43 -15.45
C THR A 183 3.10 10.35 -15.09
N GLY A 184 3.81 9.37 -15.67
CA GLY A 184 5.27 9.25 -15.60
C GLY A 184 5.80 8.22 -14.59
N GLN A 185 4.93 7.43 -13.97
CA GLN A 185 5.33 6.44 -12.97
C GLN A 185 5.87 5.15 -13.60
N ARG A 186 6.85 4.52 -12.93
CA ARG A 186 7.46 3.28 -13.38
C ARG A 186 6.63 2.09 -12.92
N LEU A 187 6.27 1.21 -13.86
CA LEU A 187 5.58 -0.04 -13.59
C LEU A 187 6.58 -1.19 -13.45
N LEU A 188 6.38 -2.06 -12.47
CA LEU A 188 7.10 -3.31 -12.30
C LEU A 188 6.13 -4.48 -12.39
N ASP A 189 6.40 -5.44 -13.25
CA ASP A 189 5.65 -6.70 -13.26
C ASP A 189 5.93 -7.45 -11.94
N ILE A 190 4.87 -7.91 -11.29
CA ILE A 190 4.96 -8.68 -10.04
C ILE A 190 4.24 -10.02 -10.18
N ASP A 191 4.73 -11.00 -9.42
CA ASP A 191 4.15 -12.33 -9.40
C ASP A 191 2.86 -12.37 -8.57
N GLU A 192 1.98 -13.32 -8.86
CA GLU A 192 0.78 -13.56 -8.06
C GLU A 192 1.13 -13.87 -6.59
N ALA A 193 2.24 -14.56 -6.37
CA ALA A 193 2.76 -14.84 -5.03
C ALA A 193 3.05 -13.55 -4.24
N THR A 194 3.59 -12.52 -4.91
CA THR A 194 3.80 -11.19 -4.33
C THR A 194 2.45 -10.53 -4.01
N VAL A 195 1.45 -10.61 -4.91
CA VAL A 195 0.11 -10.05 -4.64
C VAL A 195 -0.56 -10.71 -3.43
N ILE A 196 -0.40 -12.03 -3.30
CA ILE A 196 -0.86 -12.77 -2.12
C ILE A 196 -0.10 -12.31 -0.88
N ALA A 197 1.23 -12.15 -0.96
CA ALA A 197 2.04 -11.66 0.15
C ALA A 197 1.61 -10.24 0.58
N MET A 198 1.32 -9.35 -0.37
CA MET A 198 0.77 -8.01 -0.11
C MET A 198 -0.58 -8.09 0.60
N TYR A 199 -1.49 -8.98 0.15
CA TYR A 199 -2.77 -9.20 0.80
C TYR A 199 -2.56 -9.62 2.26
N MET A 200 -1.78 -10.67 2.48
CA MET A 200 -1.50 -11.23 3.79
C MET A 200 -0.81 -10.19 4.71
N ASN A 201 0.11 -9.40 4.18
CA ASN A 201 0.78 -8.33 4.93
C ASN A 201 -0.18 -7.21 5.34
N ASN A 202 -1.11 -6.80 4.46
CA ASN A 202 -2.15 -5.83 4.81
C ASN A 202 -3.06 -6.38 5.93
N ARG A 203 -3.50 -7.64 5.82
CA ARG A 203 -4.26 -8.31 6.88
C ARG A 203 -3.49 -8.32 8.21
N ALA A 204 -2.17 -8.54 8.17
CA ALA A 204 -1.32 -8.49 9.35
C ALA A 204 -1.27 -7.09 9.96
N ALA A 205 -1.07 -6.06 9.15
CA ALA A 205 -1.00 -4.67 9.60
C ALA A 205 -2.35 -4.19 10.19
N GLU A 206 -3.48 -4.56 9.57
CA GLU A 206 -4.83 -4.25 10.04
C GLU A 206 -5.16 -4.92 11.37
N THR A 207 -4.88 -6.22 11.50
CA THR A 207 -5.11 -6.96 12.74
C THR A 207 -4.20 -6.45 13.86
N LEU A 208 -2.96 -6.07 13.53
CA LEU A 208 -2.05 -5.42 14.48
C LEU A 208 -2.60 -4.08 14.97
N ALA A 209 -3.12 -3.24 14.07
CA ALA A 209 -3.74 -1.96 14.40
C ALA A 209 -4.97 -2.13 15.30
N ALA A 210 -5.70 -3.24 15.14
CA ALA A 210 -6.81 -3.64 16.01
C ALA A 210 -6.35 -4.24 17.37
N GLY A 211 -5.04 -4.31 17.64
CA GLY A 211 -4.47 -4.90 18.86
C GLY A 211 -4.44 -6.43 18.86
N GLN A 212 -4.79 -7.08 17.76
CA GLN A 212 -4.81 -8.55 17.62
C GLN A 212 -3.42 -9.07 17.23
N VAL A 213 -2.43 -8.86 18.10
CA VAL A 213 -1.01 -9.17 17.84
C VAL A 213 -0.77 -10.64 17.45
N ASN A 214 -1.52 -11.58 18.06
CA ASN A 214 -1.44 -13.00 17.73
C ASN A 214 -1.87 -13.30 16.29
N ASP A 215 -3.01 -12.75 15.85
CA ASP A 215 -3.51 -12.97 14.49
C ASP A 215 -2.59 -12.30 13.45
N ALA A 216 -2.06 -11.11 13.77
CA ALA A 216 -1.13 -10.40 12.92
C ALA A 216 0.13 -11.24 12.60
N TYR A 217 0.65 -11.97 13.58
CA TYR A 217 1.79 -12.87 13.39
C TYR A 217 1.49 -13.95 12.34
N TRP A 218 0.33 -14.60 12.42
CA TRP A 218 0.02 -15.69 11.50
C TRP A 218 -0.19 -15.18 10.06
N TRP A 219 -0.80 -13.99 9.90
CA TRP A 219 -0.93 -13.35 8.60
C TRP A 219 0.44 -12.99 7.99
N VAL A 220 1.32 -12.32 8.74
CA VAL A 220 2.63 -11.92 8.19
C VAL A 220 3.54 -13.12 7.90
N ARG A 221 3.42 -14.18 8.70
CA ARG A 221 4.14 -15.43 8.46
C ARG A 221 3.72 -16.06 7.14
N GLU A 222 2.43 -16.04 6.82
CA GLU A 222 1.96 -16.49 5.52
C GLU A 222 2.43 -15.55 4.40
N ALA A 223 2.43 -14.24 4.62
CA ALA A 223 2.98 -13.28 3.65
C ALA A 223 4.43 -13.61 3.25
N ILE A 224 5.31 -13.84 4.23
CA ILE A 224 6.72 -14.17 4.00
C ILE A 224 6.88 -15.53 3.30
N ARG A 225 6.00 -16.49 3.56
CA ARG A 225 6.02 -17.80 2.88
C ARG A 225 5.64 -17.70 1.41
N GLN A 226 4.68 -16.83 1.09
CA GLN A 226 4.23 -16.62 -0.27
C GLN A 226 5.28 -15.87 -1.09
N ASP A 227 5.87 -14.82 -0.53
CA ASP A 227 6.98 -14.13 -1.16
C ASP A 227 8.09 -13.74 -0.17
N PRO A 228 9.16 -14.55 -0.09
CA PRO A 228 10.32 -14.25 0.75
C PRO A 228 11.10 -12.99 0.34
N HIS A 229 10.87 -12.43 -0.85
CA HIS A 229 11.51 -11.19 -1.31
C HIS A 229 10.66 -9.94 -1.01
N PHE A 230 9.43 -10.11 -0.53
CA PHE A 230 8.57 -8.99 -0.17
C PHE A 230 8.96 -8.40 1.20
N LEU A 231 9.94 -7.49 1.17
CA LEU A 231 10.62 -6.93 2.36
C LEU A 231 9.68 -6.25 3.35
N SER A 232 8.56 -5.68 2.88
CA SER A 232 7.52 -5.08 3.73
C SER A 232 6.97 -6.08 4.76
N SER A 233 6.92 -7.38 4.45
CA SER A 233 6.48 -8.40 5.42
C SER A 233 7.45 -8.57 6.59
N TYR A 234 8.75 -8.42 6.35
CA TYR A 234 9.76 -8.49 7.41
C TYR A 234 9.69 -7.25 8.31
N ASN A 235 9.37 -6.08 7.74
CA ASN A 235 9.07 -4.88 8.52
C ASN A 235 7.88 -5.13 9.45
N THR A 236 6.76 -5.59 8.91
CA THR A 236 5.54 -5.90 9.69
C THR A 236 5.84 -6.94 10.78
N LEU A 237 6.59 -8.00 10.47
CA LEU A 237 6.99 -9.01 11.46
C LEU A 237 7.82 -8.40 12.59
N GLY A 238 8.77 -7.51 12.27
CA GLY A 238 9.56 -6.79 13.27
C GLY A 238 8.70 -5.92 14.20
N VAL A 239 7.72 -5.20 13.64
CA VAL A 239 6.77 -4.40 14.43
C VAL A 239 5.90 -5.30 15.31
N ILE A 240 5.40 -6.43 14.79
CA ILE A 240 4.63 -7.42 15.56
C ILE A 240 5.44 -7.95 16.74
N TYR A 241 6.70 -8.35 16.51
CA TYR A 241 7.57 -8.82 17.59
C TYR A 241 7.81 -7.75 18.65
N ARG A 242 8.06 -6.50 18.23
CA ARG A 242 8.25 -5.38 19.16
C ARG A 242 6.99 -5.16 20.01
N ARG A 243 5.81 -5.15 19.39
CA ARG A 243 4.51 -4.99 20.08
C ARG A 243 4.23 -6.12 21.06
N HIS A 244 4.65 -7.33 20.73
CA HIS A 244 4.55 -8.49 21.61
C HIS A 244 5.63 -8.50 22.73
N GLY A 245 6.63 -7.62 22.67
CA GLY A 245 7.74 -7.54 23.64
C GLY A 245 8.95 -8.43 23.31
N ASN A 246 8.96 -9.10 22.15
CA ASN A 246 10.07 -9.95 21.70
C ASN A 246 11.13 -9.11 20.97
N LEU A 247 11.83 -8.24 21.70
CA LEU A 247 12.70 -7.23 21.11
C LEU A 247 13.88 -7.81 20.32
N ALA A 248 14.41 -8.97 20.69
CA ALA A 248 15.53 -9.60 19.97
C ALA A 248 15.09 -10.10 18.58
N GLN A 249 13.91 -10.69 18.48
CA GLN A 249 13.31 -11.17 17.23
C GLN A 249 12.91 -10.00 16.33
N ALA A 250 12.41 -8.90 16.93
CA ALA A 250 12.14 -7.66 16.21
C ALA A 250 13.40 -7.12 15.52
N GLU A 251 14.51 -7.01 16.27
CA GLU A 251 15.81 -6.62 15.72
C GLU A 251 16.27 -7.57 14.61
N GLN A 252 16.15 -8.88 14.80
CA GLN A 252 16.54 -9.86 13.78
C GLN A 252 15.77 -9.64 12.48
N ALA A 253 14.45 -9.43 12.53
CA ALA A 253 13.62 -9.17 11.35
C ALA A 253 14.04 -7.87 10.64
N PHE A 254 14.25 -6.77 11.38
CA PHE A 254 14.69 -5.50 10.79
C PHE A 254 16.09 -5.58 10.17
N ARG A 255 17.03 -6.28 10.82
CA ARG A 255 18.38 -6.47 10.27
C ARG A 255 18.41 -7.30 9.00
N GLN A 256 17.45 -8.20 8.78
CA GLN A 256 17.32 -8.90 7.50
C GLN A 256 17.01 -7.93 6.37
N VAL A 257 16.11 -6.97 6.59
CA VAL A 257 15.81 -5.95 5.57
C VAL A 257 17.03 -5.05 5.34
N LEU A 258 17.69 -4.59 6.40
CA LEU A 258 18.89 -3.73 6.27
C LEU A 258 20.10 -4.43 5.62
N ALA A 259 20.15 -5.77 5.62
CA ALA A 259 21.18 -6.50 4.88
C ALA A 259 21.02 -6.36 3.36
N LEU A 260 19.78 -6.17 2.88
CA LEU A 260 19.44 -5.97 1.47
C LEU A 260 19.32 -4.49 1.11
N GLU A 261 18.76 -3.69 2.02
CA GLU A 261 18.54 -2.26 1.85
C GLU A 261 19.17 -1.47 3.02
N PRO A 262 20.50 -1.26 3.02
CA PRO A 262 21.23 -0.68 4.16
C PRO A 262 20.80 0.74 4.56
N ASN A 263 20.11 1.44 3.67
CA ASN A 263 19.67 2.83 3.83
C ASN A 263 18.14 2.96 3.85
N ASN A 264 17.40 1.87 4.05
CA ASN A 264 15.95 1.94 4.20
C ASN A 264 15.60 2.69 5.50
N THR A 265 15.12 3.94 5.35
CA THR A 265 14.88 4.86 6.47
C THR A 265 13.77 4.39 7.40
N VAL A 266 12.75 3.73 6.85
CA VAL A 266 11.63 3.12 7.58
C VAL A 266 12.13 2.06 8.55
N ILE A 267 13.00 1.17 8.06
CA ILE A 267 13.55 0.08 8.88
C ILE A 267 14.53 0.63 9.92
N ILE A 268 15.36 1.61 9.54
CA ILE A 268 16.27 2.26 10.48
C ILE A 268 15.46 2.91 11.62
N TYR A 269 14.39 3.64 11.30
CA TYR A 269 13.50 4.23 12.30
C TYR A 269 12.94 3.18 13.27
N ASN A 270 12.42 2.07 12.75
CA ASN A 270 11.87 1.00 13.59
C ASN A 270 12.96 0.30 14.43
N LEU A 271 14.16 0.11 13.88
CA LEU A 271 15.28 -0.49 14.62
C LEU A 271 15.82 0.43 15.71
N VAL A 272 15.85 1.75 15.50
CA VAL A 272 16.18 2.74 16.55
C VAL A 272 15.24 2.55 17.74
N ALA A 273 13.94 2.47 17.50
CA ALA A 273 12.96 2.26 18.56
C ALA A 273 13.18 0.94 19.31
N VAL A 274 13.46 -0.16 18.60
CA VAL A 274 13.79 -1.45 19.24
C VAL A 274 15.06 -1.39 20.08
N LEU A 275 16.14 -0.79 19.57
CA LEU A 275 17.40 -0.69 20.29
C LEU A 275 17.27 0.17 21.56
N HIS A 276 16.49 1.25 21.49
CA HIS A 276 16.12 2.03 22.65
C HIS A 276 15.36 1.18 23.67
N ASP A 277 14.34 0.43 23.24
CA ASP A 277 13.54 -0.45 24.11
C ASP A 277 14.40 -1.58 24.73
N GLN A 278 15.48 -2.00 24.07
CA GLN A 278 16.48 -2.95 24.59
C GLN A 278 17.51 -2.31 25.54
N GLY A 279 17.53 -0.98 25.69
CA GLY A 279 18.54 -0.24 26.48
C GLY A 279 19.90 -0.07 25.80
N ARG A 280 20.02 -0.36 24.50
CA ARG A 280 21.24 -0.20 23.69
C ARG A 280 21.38 1.23 23.16
N VAL A 281 21.42 2.19 24.08
CA VAL A 281 21.34 3.64 23.79
C VAL A 281 22.38 4.10 22.77
N ALA A 282 23.65 3.73 22.94
CA ALA A 282 24.72 4.19 22.04
C ALA A 282 24.52 3.77 20.57
N GLU A 283 24.00 2.56 20.34
CA GLU A 283 23.74 2.08 18.98
C GLU A 283 22.47 2.69 18.40
N SER A 284 21.44 2.86 19.22
CA SER A 284 20.23 3.60 18.88
C SER A 284 20.56 5.02 18.42
N GLU A 285 21.41 5.75 19.15
CA GLU A 285 21.84 7.12 18.80
C GLU A 285 22.65 7.17 17.50
N ALA A 286 23.52 6.18 17.27
CA ALA A 286 24.28 6.08 16.02
C ALA A 286 23.35 5.89 14.81
N LEU A 287 22.36 4.99 14.91
CA LEU A 287 21.36 4.80 13.85
C LEU A 287 20.42 5.99 13.69
N ALA A 288 20.02 6.64 14.79
CA ALA A 288 19.22 7.86 14.72
C ALA A 288 19.96 8.99 14.01
N THR A 289 21.27 9.13 14.25
CA THR A 289 22.12 10.09 13.55
C THR A 289 22.20 9.77 12.05
N LYS A 290 22.36 8.49 11.69
CA LYS A 290 22.32 8.04 10.29
C LYS A 290 20.96 8.35 9.64
N LEU A 291 19.86 8.08 10.33
CA LEU A 291 18.51 8.35 9.86
C LEU A 291 18.33 9.84 9.55
N ALA A 292 18.71 10.72 10.47
CA ALA A 292 18.61 12.16 10.30
C ALA A 292 19.46 12.71 9.13
N GLN A 293 20.55 12.02 8.78
CA GLN A 293 21.36 12.36 7.60
C GLN A 293 20.72 11.89 6.28
N LEU A 294 20.08 10.71 6.30
CA LEU A 294 19.42 10.13 5.12
C LEU A 294 18.08 10.80 4.82
N GLU A 295 17.34 11.18 5.86
CA GLU A 295 16.03 11.79 5.76
C GLU A 295 15.93 13.01 6.68
N PRO A 296 16.50 14.16 6.28
CA PRO A 296 16.45 15.39 7.07
C PRO A 296 15.03 15.91 7.32
N GLU A 297 14.11 15.57 6.41
CA GLU A 297 12.69 15.90 6.50
C GLU A 297 11.86 14.61 6.46
N ALA A 298 11.69 13.97 7.61
CA ALA A 298 10.87 12.77 7.76
C ALA A 298 9.39 13.04 7.41
N PRO A 299 8.59 12.00 7.09
CA PRO A 299 7.16 12.15 6.89
C PRO A 299 6.51 12.79 8.13
N PHE A 300 5.53 13.67 7.92
CA PHE A 300 4.86 14.44 8.98
C PHE A 300 5.77 15.44 9.73
N HIS A 301 7.00 15.71 9.27
CA HIS A 301 7.92 16.61 9.97
C HIS A 301 7.34 18.02 10.12
N TYR A 302 6.97 18.68 9.01
CA TYR A 302 6.40 20.01 9.05
C TYR A 302 4.98 19.98 9.62
N PHE A 303 4.24 18.90 9.42
CA PHE A 303 2.94 18.71 10.06
C PHE A 303 3.03 18.74 11.59
N ASN A 304 3.96 17.99 12.20
CA ASN A 304 4.12 17.96 13.65
C ASN A 304 4.52 19.34 14.20
N LEU A 305 5.45 20.04 13.54
CA LEU A 305 5.79 21.42 13.88
C LEU A 305 4.59 22.36 13.73
N GLY A 306 3.76 22.14 12.71
CA GLY A 306 2.52 22.88 12.49
C GLY A 306 1.51 22.64 13.61
N MET A 307 1.37 21.41 14.08
CA MET A 307 0.52 21.06 15.23
C MET A 307 1.01 21.70 16.53
N ASP A 308 2.32 21.76 16.75
CA ASP A 308 2.87 22.48 17.90
C ASP A 308 2.62 23.99 17.82
N ALA A 309 2.74 24.57 16.61
CA ALA A 309 2.38 25.95 16.37
C ALA A 309 0.87 26.21 16.57
N MET A 310 -0.01 25.28 16.19
CA MET A 310 -1.45 25.36 16.49
C MET A 310 -1.71 25.39 17.99
N ARG A 311 -1.07 24.49 18.76
CA ARG A 311 -1.19 24.44 20.23
C ARG A 311 -0.68 25.72 20.89
N ALA A 312 0.37 26.32 20.34
CA ALA A 312 0.93 27.59 20.78
C ALA A 312 0.09 28.82 20.32
N GLY A 313 -1.00 28.61 19.56
CA GLY A 313 -1.83 29.69 19.02
C GLY A 313 -1.18 30.48 17.88
N ASN A 314 -0.03 30.03 17.36
CA ASN A 314 0.66 30.65 16.25
C ASN A 314 0.13 30.12 14.90
N TYR A 315 -1.11 30.50 14.57
CA TYR A 315 -1.82 29.99 13.40
C TYR A 315 -1.15 30.37 12.07
N LYS A 316 -0.43 31.51 12.02
CA LYS A 316 0.33 31.92 10.82
C LYS A 316 1.48 30.96 10.54
N LEU A 317 2.24 30.60 11.58
CA LEU A 317 3.31 29.61 11.46
C LEU A 317 2.75 28.22 11.14
N ALA A 318 1.67 27.82 11.80
CA ALA A 318 1.01 26.54 11.53
C ALA A 318 0.58 26.43 10.05
N LYS A 319 -0.09 27.45 9.51
CA LYS A 319 -0.45 27.52 8.08
C LYS A 319 0.77 27.34 7.17
N ALA A 320 1.86 28.07 7.42
CA ALA A 320 3.06 27.97 6.59
C ALA A 320 3.69 26.57 6.63
N LEU A 321 3.68 25.93 7.80
CA LEU A 321 4.23 24.58 7.98
C LEU A 321 3.34 23.51 7.32
N PHE A 322 2.02 23.61 7.45
CA PHE A 322 1.11 22.70 6.74
C PHE A 322 1.22 22.82 5.22
N ILE A 323 1.42 24.03 4.68
CA ILE A 323 1.67 24.22 3.24
C ILE A 323 2.96 23.52 2.79
N LYS A 324 4.02 23.55 3.62
CA LYS A 324 5.26 22.81 3.34
C LYS A 324 5.04 21.30 3.36
N GLU A 325 4.23 20.78 4.28
CA GLU A 325 3.92 19.35 4.28
C GLU A 325 3.11 18.97 3.03
N LEU A 326 2.12 19.78 2.66
CA LEU A 326 1.30 19.58 1.47
C LEU A 326 2.08 19.69 0.16
N SER A 327 3.30 20.25 0.12
CA SER A 327 4.10 20.19 -1.10
C SER A 327 4.61 18.78 -1.40
N ARG A 328 4.62 17.88 -0.40
CA ARG A 328 4.97 16.46 -0.57
C ARG A 328 3.77 15.62 -0.96
N ASP A 329 2.64 15.84 -0.30
CA ASP A 329 1.36 15.20 -0.62
C ASP A 329 0.25 16.27 -0.64
N PRO A 330 -0.07 16.81 -1.82
CA PRO A 330 -1.06 17.88 -1.96
C PRO A 330 -2.48 17.46 -1.61
N TYR A 331 -2.78 16.17 -1.51
CA TYR A 331 -4.16 15.68 -1.37
C TYR A 331 -4.43 14.96 -0.05
N TYR A 332 -3.40 14.76 0.79
CA TYR A 332 -3.53 14.17 2.11
C TYR A 332 -4.57 14.90 2.98
N HIS A 333 -5.66 14.20 3.30
CA HIS A 333 -6.86 14.80 3.87
C HIS A 333 -6.61 15.43 5.25
N GLU A 334 -5.77 14.83 6.10
CA GLU A 334 -5.49 15.36 7.43
C GLU A 334 -4.73 16.70 7.35
N PHE A 335 -3.78 16.83 6.42
CA PHE A 335 -3.02 18.07 6.22
C PHE A 335 -3.93 19.18 5.68
N GLN A 336 -4.79 18.84 4.71
CA GLN A 336 -5.81 19.73 4.18
C GLN A 336 -6.79 20.18 5.28
N PHE A 337 -7.22 19.25 6.14
CA PHE A 337 -8.11 19.56 7.25
C PHE A 337 -7.47 20.57 8.21
N TRP A 338 -6.25 20.30 8.71
CA TRP A 338 -5.58 21.18 9.67
C TRP A 338 -5.16 22.51 9.08
N LEU A 339 -4.80 22.57 7.80
CA LEU A 339 -4.62 23.83 7.08
C LEU A 339 -5.93 24.63 7.04
N GLY A 340 -7.06 23.97 6.74
CA GLY A 340 -8.37 24.60 6.80
C GLY A 340 -8.70 25.18 8.18
N ILE A 341 -8.42 24.43 9.25
CA ILE A 341 -8.58 24.90 10.63
C ILE A 341 -7.66 26.10 10.93
N ALA A 342 -6.39 26.07 10.50
CA ALA A 342 -5.48 27.20 10.68
C ALA A 342 -5.99 28.46 9.97
N CYS A 343 -6.48 28.34 8.72
CA CYS A 343 -7.11 29.44 7.98
C CYS A 343 -8.34 30.00 8.71
N LEU A 344 -9.17 29.15 9.33
CA LEU A 344 -10.31 29.60 10.15
C LEU A 344 -9.88 30.48 11.31
N HIS A 345 -8.84 30.08 12.04
CA HIS A 345 -8.32 30.87 13.16
C HIS A 345 -7.70 32.20 12.72
N LEU A 346 -7.27 32.30 11.45
CA LEU A 346 -6.77 33.53 10.83
C LEU A 346 -7.89 34.40 10.23
N GLY A 347 -9.14 33.94 10.21
CA GLY A 347 -10.28 34.63 9.59
C GLY A 347 -10.33 34.49 8.07
N GLU A 348 -9.55 33.58 7.49
CA GLU A 348 -9.48 33.33 6.05
C GLU A 348 -10.52 32.27 5.63
N THR A 349 -11.79 32.66 5.70
CA THR A 349 -12.95 31.76 5.58
C THR A 349 -13.04 31.04 4.23
N ASP A 350 -12.65 31.69 3.13
CA ASP A 350 -12.71 31.11 1.79
C ASP A 350 -11.67 30.00 1.60
N GLU A 351 -10.42 30.24 2.00
CA GLU A 351 -9.36 29.23 1.96
C GLU A 351 -9.69 28.07 2.91
N ALA A 352 -10.24 28.36 4.09
CA ALA A 352 -10.71 27.32 5.00
C ALA A 352 -11.77 26.41 4.35
N THR A 353 -12.76 27.00 3.68
CA THR A 353 -13.83 26.25 2.99
C THR A 353 -13.25 25.36 1.89
N LYS A 354 -12.31 25.89 1.10
CA LYS A 354 -11.62 25.14 0.04
C LYS A 354 -10.86 23.94 0.60
N HIS A 355 -10.01 24.15 1.60
CA HIS A 355 -9.18 23.10 2.17
C HIS A 355 -10.02 22.04 2.90
N LEU A 356 -11.06 22.43 3.64
CA LEU A 356 -12.00 21.48 4.26
C LEU A 356 -12.79 20.67 3.22
N SER A 357 -13.12 21.26 2.06
CA SER A 357 -13.80 20.55 0.98
C SER A 357 -12.89 19.50 0.33
N ILE A 358 -11.60 19.82 0.14
CA ILE A 358 -10.60 18.85 -0.36
C ILE A 358 -10.41 17.72 0.66
N ALA A 359 -10.27 18.06 1.94
CA ALA A 359 -10.17 17.08 3.03
C ALA A 359 -11.37 16.13 3.05
N LEU A 360 -12.59 16.66 2.91
CA LEU A 360 -13.82 15.86 2.84
C LEU A 360 -13.86 14.93 1.62
N LYS A 361 -13.43 15.43 0.45
CA LYS A 361 -13.39 14.63 -0.79
C LYS A 361 -12.40 13.46 -0.67
N ASN A 362 -11.28 13.67 0.00
CA ASN A 362 -10.18 12.71 0.13
C ASN A 362 -10.17 11.97 1.47
N SER A 363 -11.22 12.11 2.29
CA SER A 363 -11.31 11.43 3.59
C SER A 363 -11.28 9.93 3.39
N THR A 364 -10.38 9.25 4.10
CA THR A 364 -10.15 7.80 3.94
C THR A 364 -11.01 6.94 4.85
N THR A 365 -11.62 7.55 5.88
CA THR A 365 -12.50 6.88 6.85
C THR A 365 -13.84 7.60 6.97
N ARG A 366 -14.88 6.85 7.37
CA ARG A 366 -16.21 7.43 7.66
C ARG A 366 -16.16 8.45 8.80
N HIS A 367 -15.35 8.18 9.81
CA HIS A 367 -15.17 9.10 10.94
C HIS A 367 -14.62 10.45 10.48
N ASP A 368 -13.56 10.44 9.68
CA ASP A 368 -12.97 11.65 9.12
C ASP A 368 -13.96 12.36 8.19
N HIS A 369 -14.68 11.61 7.36
CA HIS A 369 -15.71 12.16 6.49
C HIS A 369 -16.77 12.94 7.27
N ASP A 370 -17.36 12.31 8.29
CA ASP A 370 -18.40 12.90 9.13
C ASP A 370 -17.85 14.12 9.90
N LEU A 371 -16.62 14.03 10.41
CA LEU A 371 -15.94 15.14 11.10
C LEU A 371 -15.74 16.34 10.17
N TYR A 372 -15.22 16.12 8.96
CA TYR A 372 -14.92 17.17 8.00
C TYR A 372 -16.21 17.81 7.47
N ALA A 373 -17.23 16.99 7.19
CA ALA A 373 -18.55 17.46 6.79
C ALA A 373 -19.16 18.39 7.85
N ALA A 374 -19.18 17.96 9.11
CA ALA A 374 -19.73 18.76 10.21
C ALA A 374 -19.02 20.12 10.37
N LYS A 375 -17.69 20.16 10.19
CA LYS A 375 -16.91 21.41 10.24
C LYS A 375 -17.21 22.33 9.05
N LEU A 376 -17.30 21.76 7.85
CA LEU A 376 -17.60 22.51 6.63
C LEU A 376 -19.03 23.08 6.65
N ASP A 377 -20.01 22.32 7.15
CA ASP A 377 -21.39 22.76 7.28
C ASP A 377 -21.53 23.91 8.29
N LEU A 378 -20.85 23.79 9.43
CA LEU A 378 -20.80 24.87 10.42
C LEU A 378 -20.22 26.16 9.83
N LEU A 379 -19.19 26.04 8.99
CA LEU A 379 -18.55 27.18 8.35
C LEU A 379 -19.48 27.87 7.34
N LYS A 380 -20.12 27.09 6.47
CA LYS A 380 -21.09 27.60 5.49
C LYS A 380 -22.28 28.27 6.17
N ALA A 381 -22.79 27.70 7.25
CA ALA A 381 -23.89 28.30 8.02
C ALA A 381 -23.54 29.68 8.59
N ARG A 382 -22.26 29.92 8.94
CA ARG A 382 -21.78 31.22 9.44
C ARG A 382 -21.54 32.26 8.35
N GLN A 383 -21.42 31.87 7.09
CA GLN A 383 -21.27 32.79 5.95
C GLN A 383 -22.62 33.31 5.42
N ILE A 384 -23.73 32.68 5.80
CA ILE A 384 -25.09 33.04 5.35
C ILE A 384 -25.70 34.16 6.24
N HIS A 385 -25.05 34.51 7.34
CA HIS A 385 -25.43 35.58 8.27
C HIS A 385 -24.37 36.68 8.28
#